data_AF-A0A1D9HBC1-F1
#
_entry.id   AF-A0A1D9HBC1-F1
#
_cell.length_a   1.000
_cell.length_b   1.000
_cell.length_c   1.000
_cell.angle_alpha   90.00
_cell.angle_beta   90.00
_cell.angle_gamma   90.00
#
_symmetry.space_group_name_H-M   'P 1'
#
loop_
_entity.id
_entity.type
_entity.pdbx_description
1 polymer ?
#
loop_
_entity_poly.entity_id
_entity_poly.type
_entity_poly.pdbx_seq_one_letter_code
_entity_poly.pdbx_strand_id
1 'polypeptide(L)'
;MDQLVGSHRSRAPIQRVDFDRVSVFFGEKSGKYPDGNQVLVRGSDTRAAFDTPIVANHIGAEFEATELVVMGHVHEDHMAGLHRLPHAAVHVHEADLPAARSWDGLLAAYGSHAGYAAEMLARFQRDFFYAPRPDAQAYVDGATWDLGQVRIRAFHMPGHTAGHTVLLVEPEGVAFIGDIDLTGFGPYYGDACSSLADFRRTLARLPEIPAKVWVTSHHRGVYTERERYLRDLAAFAAKLDEREQRLLAWLGEGPQTLAQLVERRLLYPQGYEGLWVVDAETRTIARHLAELLADGRVRVDEGGVYRLG
;
A
#
# COMPACT_ATOMS: atom_id res chain seq x y z
N MET A 1 40.84 -1.52 28.78
CA MET A 1 40.51 -0.15 28.35
C MET A 1 41.18 0.06 27.01
N ASP A 2 40.51 -0.33 25.92
CA ASP A 2 40.62 0.33 24.62
C ASP A 2 39.64 -0.29 23.60
N GLN A 3 38.83 0.61 23.05
CA GLN A 3 38.31 0.67 21.67
C GLN A 3 37.46 -0.49 21.11
N LEU A 4 36.15 -0.24 21.08
CA LEU A 4 35.30 -0.55 19.91
C LEU A 4 34.52 0.72 19.56
N VAL A 5 35.19 1.62 18.83
CA VAL A 5 34.52 2.72 18.12
C VAL A 5 33.79 2.08 16.95
N GLY A 6 32.47 1.96 17.07
CA GLY A 6 31.62 1.55 15.96
C GLY A 6 31.83 2.47 14.78
N SER A 7 32.17 1.90 13.62
CA SER A 7 32.36 2.69 12.41
C SER A 7 31.04 3.35 12.03
N HIS A 8 30.93 4.67 12.21
CA HIS A 8 29.98 5.49 11.48
C HIS A 8 30.38 5.46 10.00
N ARG A 9 29.99 4.39 9.29
CA ARG A 9 29.95 4.44 7.83
C ARG A 9 28.91 5.49 7.49
N SER A 10 29.33 6.62 6.93
CA SER A 10 28.42 7.62 6.39
C SER A 10 27.54 6.93 5.35
N ARG A 11 26.26 6.73 5.69
CA ARG A 11 25.29 6.23 4.73
C ARG A 11 25.24 7.23 3.58
N ALA A 12 25.23 6.75 2.34
CA ALA A 12 25.10 7.63 1.18
C ALA A 12 23.87 8.55 1.37
N PRO A 13 23.93 9.82 0.94
CA PRO A 13 22.81 10.73 1.09
C PRO A 13 21.57 10.14 0.40
N ILE A 14 20.42 10.22 1.08
CA ILE A 14 19.15 9.74 0.53
C ILE A 14 18.83 10.58 -0.70
N GLN A 15 18.62 9.91 -1.84
CA GLN A 15 18.23 10.59 -3.07
C GLN A 15 16.85 11.24 -2.86
N ARG A 16 16.69 12.47 -3.34
CA ARG A 16 15.40 13.16 -3.28
C ARG A 16 15.12 13.97 -4.55
N VAL A 17 13.85 14.29 -4.75
CA VAL A 17 13.39 15.28 -5.72
C VAL A 17 12.44 16.25 -5.04
N ASP A 18 12.47 17.51 -5.47
CA ASP A 18 11.69 18.60 -4.90
C ASP A 18 10.70 19.15 -5.94
N PHE A 19 9.46 19.34 -5.52
CA PHE A 19 8.38 20.00 -6.24
C PHE A 19 7.87 21.15 -5.37
N ASP A 20 8.62 22.26 -5.36
CA ASP A 20 8.38 23.42 -4.50
C ASP A 20 8.31 23.02 -3.01
N ARG A 21 7.11 23.03 -2.43
CA ARG A 21 6.86 22.70 -1.02
C ARG A 21 6.77 21.21 -0.74
N VAL A 22 6.88 20.36 -1.75
CA VAL A 22 6.85 18.90 -1.62
C VAL A 22 8.23 18.31 -1.89
N SER A 23 8.71 17.44 -1.00
CA SER A 23 9.90 16.63 -1.24
C SER A 23 9.55 15.15 -1.27
N VAL A 24 10.14 14.42 -2.21
CA VAL A 24 10.05 12.96 -2.28
C VAL A 24 11.43 12.39 -2.02
N PHE A 25 11.58 11.62 -0.95
CA PHE A 25 12.80 10.90 -0.59
C PHE A 25 12.68 9.45 -1.03
N PHE A 26 13.66 8.98 -1.79
CA PHE A 26 13.64 7.64 -2.35
C PHE A 26 14.23 6.63 -1.37
N GLY A 27 13.44 5.63 -0.99
CA GLY A 27 13.92 4.46 -0.25
C GLY A 27 14.84 3.59 -1.10
N GLU A 28 15.35 2.51 -0.51
CA GLU A 28 16.23 1.57 -1.20
C GLU A 28 15.63 1.14 -2.56
N LYS A 29 16.41 1.27 -3.64
CA LYS A 29 15.99 0.92 -5.02
C LYS A 29 14.66 1.58 -5.41
N SER A 30 14.52 2.88 -5.10
CA SER A 30 13.33 3.69 -5.39
C SER A 30 12.08 3.22 -4.64
N GLY A 31 12.27 2.81 -3.38
CA GLY A 31 11.21 2.33 -2.49
C GLY A 31 10.78 0.90 -2.80
N LYS A 32 11.69 0.01 -3.21
CA LYS A 32 11.33 -1.40 -3.38
C LYS A 32 10.94 -1.99 -2.02
N TYR A 33 9.76 -2.61 -1.92
CA TYR A 33 9.33 -3.34 -0.71
C TYR A 33 10.46 -4.27 -0.23
N PRO A 34 10.84 -4.21 1.07
CA PRO A 34 10.09 -3.66 2.21
C PRO A 34 10.28 -2.15 2.51
N ASP A 35 11.04 -1.41 1.71
CA ASP A 35 11.15 0.05 1.87
C ASP A 35 10.10 0.78 1.02
N GLY A 36 9.97 2.10 1.15
CA GLY A 36 9.06 2.95 0.37
C GLY A 36 9.63 4.35 0.14
N ASN A 37 8.88 5.18 -0.57
CA ASN A 37 9.25 6.57 -0.85
C ASN A 37 8.51 7.51 0.10
N GLN A 38 9.24 8.34 0.84
CA GLN A 38 8.65 9.28 1.78
C GLN A 38 8.29 10.59 1.06
N VAL A 39 7.05 11.06 1.23
CA VAL A 39 6.66 12.42 0.85
C VAL A 39 6.61 13.30 2.08
N LEU A 40 7.29 14.45 2.04
CA LEU A 40 7.20 15.51 3.03
C LEU A 40 6.61 16.78 2.38
N VAL A 41 5.74 17.46 3.11
CA VAL A 41 5.06 18.69 2.68
C VAL A 41 5.39 19.82 3.65
N ARG A 42 5.90 20.93 3.11
CA ARG A 42 6.36 22.09 3.86
C ARG A 42 5.41 23.27 3.66
N GLY A 43 4.33 23.27 4.44
CA GLY A 43 3.50 24.45 4.61
C GLY A 43 4.24 25.58 5.34
N SER A 44 3.68 26.79 5.32
CA SER A 44 4.21 27.89 6.15
C SER A 44 3.88 27.75 7.62
N ASP A 45 2.82 27.02 7.94
CA ASP A 45 2.24 26.95 9.27
C ASP A 45 2.42 25.55 9.87
N THR A 46 2.44 24.51 9.03
CA THR A 46 2.54 23.11 9.46
C THR A 46 3.38 22.28 8.51
N ARG A 47 4.20 21.38 9.05
CA ARG A 47 4.93 20.37 8.26
C ARG A 47 4.22 19.03 8.34
N ALA A 48 4.01 18.41 7.18
CA ALA A 48 3.32 17.14 7.09
C ALA A 48 4.14 16.05 6.39
N ALA A 49 3.83 14.79 6.69
CA ALA A 49 4.32 13.61 5.99
C ALA A 49 3.13 12.78 5.48
N PHE A 50 3.31 12.15 4.32
CA PHE A 50 2.42 11.10 3.84
C PHE A 50 3.04 9.74 4.09
N ASP A 51 2.35 8.92 4.89
CA ASP A 51 2.90 7.69 5.44
C ASP A 51 4.30 7.90 6.06
N THR A 52 4.93 6.82 6.48
CA THR A 52 6.26 6.82 7.08
C THR A 52 7.04 5.53 6.74
N PRO A 53 7.44 5.30 5.47
CA PRO A 53 8.24 4.15 5.08
C PRO A 53 9.58 4.01 5.81
N ILE A 54 10.27 2.88 5.67
CA ILE A 54 11.56 2.61 6.34
C ILE A 54 12.57 3.74 6.09
N VAL A 55 12.62 4.31 4.89
CA VAL A 55 13.50 5.46 4.56
C VAL A 55 13.31 6.66 5.51
N ALA A 56 12.11 6.86 6.07
CA ALA A 56 11.79 7.92 7.03
C ALA A 56 12.69 7.86 8.28
N ASN A 57 13.10 6.65 8.69
CA ASN A 57 14.02 6.43 9.79
C ASN A 57 15.43 6.96 9.54
N HIS A 58 15.72 7.45 8.34
CA HIS A 58 17.05 7.85 7.90
C HIS A 58 17.13 9.28 7.35
N ILE A 59 16.00 10.00 7.21
CA ILE A 59 15.96 11.38 6.70
C ILE A 59 16.55 12.38 7.71
N GLY A 60 16.31 12.16 9.01
CA GLY A 60 16.85 13.00 10.09
C GLY A 60 15.94 14.18 10.43
N ALA A 61 16.54 15.33 10.76
CA ALA A 61 15.84 16.48 11.34
C ALA A 61 14.68 17.01 10.49
N GLU A 62 14.74 16.85 9.16
CA GLU A 62 13.64 17.27 8.27
C GLU A 62 12.38 16.43 8.50
N PHE A 63 12.52 15.12 8.68
CA PHE A 63 11.40 14.23 9.01
C PHE A 63 10.94 14.43 10.46
N GLU A 64 11.88 14.56 11.41
CA GLU A 64 11.56 14.77 12.84
C GLU A 64 10.81 16.08 13.11
N ALA A 65 10.89 17.05 12.20
CA ALA A 65 10.13 18.29 12.27
C ALA A 65 8.66 18.14 11.79
N THR A 66 8.20 16.93 11.48
CA THR A 66 6.82 16.66 11.06
C THR A 66 5.86 16.81 12.23
N GLU A 67 4.80 17.58 12.03
CA GLU A 67 3.75 17.86 13.02
C GLU A 67 2.45 17.13 12.70
N LEU A 68 2.23 16.79 11.42
CA LEU A 68 1.06 16.09 10.90
C LEU A 68 1.49 14.90 10.04
N VAL A 69 0.91 13.73 10.28
CA VAL A 69 1.01 12.58 9.38
C VAL A 69 -0.38 12.27 8.84
N VAL A 70 -0.52 12.27 7.52
CA VAL A 70 -1.74 11.80 6.85
C VAL A 70 -1.40 10.48 6.17
N MET A 71 -1.97 9.40 6.68
CA MET A 71 -1.70 8.05 6.17
C MET A 71 -2.54 7.80 4.91
N GLY A 72 -1.93 7.32 3.83
CA GLY A 72 -2.61 6.87 2.61
C GLY A 72 -3.32 5.55 2.82
N HIS A 73 -2.69 4.60 3.53
CA HIS A 73 -3.33 3.38 4.05
C HIS A 73 -2.52 2.83 5.23
N VAL A 74 -2.98 1.70 5.78
CA VAL A 74 -2.33 1.07 6.93
C VAL A 74 -1.82 -0.33 6.58
N HIS A 75 -0.58 -0.36 6.12
CA HIS A 75 0.30 -1.53 6.17
C HIS A 75 1.53 -1.26 7.04
N GLU A 76 2.24 -2.32 7.42
CA GLU A 76 3.33 -2.25 8.40
C GLU A 76 4.45 -1.31 7.97
N ASP A 77 4.75 -1.29 6.68
CA ASP A 77 5.81 -0.51 6.08
C ASP A 77 5.44 0.95 5.94
N HIS A 78 4.16 1.27 5.75
CA HIS A 78 3.65 2.65 5.77
C HIS A 78 3.71 3.27 7.17
N MET A 79 3.75 2.46 8.23
CA MET A 79 3.83 2.92 9.63
C MET A 79 5.26 2.99 10.18
N ALA A 80 6.28 2.61 9.40
CA ALA A 80 7.59 2.27 9.91
C ALA A 80 8.38 3.41 10.59
N GLY A 81 8.07 4.67 10.27
CA GLY A 81 8.67 5.85 10.86
C GLY A 81 7.81 6.53 11.94
N LEU A 82 6.57 6.09 12.16
CA LEU A 82 5.65 6.73 13.14
C LEU A 82 6.23 6.75 14.56
N HIS A 83 7.02 5.75 14.93
CA HIS A 83 7.65 5.66 16.25
C HIS A 83 8.60 6.84 16.55
N ARG A 84 9.09 7.54 15.51
CA ARG A 84 9.94 8.74 15.64
C ARG A 84 9.13 10.03 15.79
N LEU A 85 7.82 9.98 15.59
CA LEU A 85 6.91 11.13 15.62
C LEU A 85 5.84 10.97 16.72
N PRO A 86 6.22 10.81 18.00
CA PRO A 86 5.27 10.53 19.08
C PRO A 86 4.30 11.70 19.37
N HIS A 87 4.60 12.91 18.89
CA HIS A 87 3.80 14.11 19.11
C HIS A 87 3.06 14.59 17.86
N ALA A 88 3.32 14.00 16.69
CA ALA A 88 2.62 14.37 15.47
C ALA A 88 1.15 13.90 15.52
N ALA A 89 0.23 14.73 15.03
CA ALA A 89 -1.14 14.32 14.81
C ALA A 89 -1.16 13.28 13.67
N VAL A 90 -1.74 12.11 13.90
CA VAL A 90 -1.84 11.05 12.88
C VAL A 90 -3.28 10.92 12.43
N HIS A 91 -3.51 11.06 11.13
CA HIS A 91 -4.80 10.95 10.48
C HIS A 91 -4.82 9.73 9.55
N VAL A 92 -5.86 8.91 9.66
CA VAL A 92 -6.06 7.66 8.89
C VAL A 92 -7.50 7.59 8.41
N HIS A 93 -7.73 7.05 7.21
CA HIS A 93 -9.09 6.86 6.72
C HIS A 93 -9.89 5.98 7.71
N GLU A 94 -11.15 6.31 7.96
CA GLU A 94 -11.97 5.65 8.99
C GLU A 94 -12.02 4.11 8.86
N ALA A 95 -11.97 3.62 7.62
CA ALA A 95 -11.99 2.19 7.31
C ALA A 95 -10.70 1.44 7.71
N ASP A 96 -9.56 2.14 7.79
CA ASP A 96 -8.28 1.57 8.25
C ASP A 96 -7.94 1.99 9.70
N LEU A 97 -8.79 2.80 10.35
CA LEU A 97 -8.54 3.32 11.70
C LEU A 97 -8.31 2.23 12.75
N PRO A 98 -9.08 1.11 12.79
CA PRO A 98 -8.78 0.03 13.72
C PRO A 98 -7.37 -0.54 13.53
N ALA A 99 -6.92 -0.67 12.28
CA ALA A 99 -5.60 -1.19 11.95
C ALA A 99 -4.47 -0.27 12.44
N ALA A 100 -4.64 1.04 12.35
CA ALA A 100 -3.65 1.99 12.85
C ALA A 100 -3.55 1.98 14.38
N ARG A 101 -4.67 1.75 15.08
CA ARG A 101 -4.77 1.91 16.54
C ARG A 101 -4.31 0.70 17.34
N SER A 102 -4.29 -0.49 16.77
CA SER A 102 -3.92 -1.70 17.50
C SER A 102 -3.38 -2.81 16.61
N TRP A 103 -2.57 -3.69 17.20
CA TRP A 103 -2.16 -4.94 16.56
C TRP A 103 -3.35 -5.82 16.16
N ASP A 104 -4.35 -5.96 17.02
CA ASP A 104 -5.54 -6.77 16.71
C ASP A 104 -6.30 -6.23 15.50
N GLY A 105 -6.40 -4.91 15.37
CA GLY A 105 -7.01 -4.27 14.20
C GLY A 105 -6.18 -4.51 12.94
N LEU A 106 -4.85 -4.42 13.02
CA LEU A 106 -3.97 -4.66 11.89
C LEU A 106 -4.02 -6.13 11.44
N LEU A 107 -3.98 -7.05 12.39
CA LEU A 107 -4.10 -8.49 12.15
C LEU A 107 -5.45 -8.83 11.49
N ALA A 108 -6.53 -8.19 11.93
CA ALA A 108 -7.86 -8.34 11.32
C ALA A 108 -7.92 -7.78 9.89
N ALA A 109 -7.26 -6.66 9.62
CA ALA A 109 -7.19 -6.07 8.28
C ALA A 109 -6.46 -7.01 7.31
N TYR A 110 -5.31 -7.57 7.70
CA TYR A 110 -4.62 -8.61 6.92
C TYR A 110 -5.45 -9.89 6.79
N GLY A 111 -6.20 -10.26 7.83
CA GLY A 111 -6.87 -11.56 7.92
C GLY A 111 -5.88 -12.70 8.09
N SER A 112 -4.79 -12.45 8.82
CA SER A 112 -3.73 -13.42 9.02
C SER A 112 -4.13 -14.53 9.98
N HIS A 113 -3.68 -15.74 9.70
CA HIS A 113 -3.98 -16.90 10.54
C HIS A 113 -3.33 -16.77 11.93
N ALA A 114 -4.10 -17.10 12.98
CA ALA A 114 -3.64 -17.00 14.38
C ALA A 114 -2.36 -17.79 14.67
N GLY A 115 -2.15 -18.89 13.94
CA GLY A 115 -0.97 -19.76 14.09
C GLY A 115 0.38 -19.09 13.81
N TYR A 116 0.43 -17.98 13.08
CA TYR A 116 1.68 -17.24 12.81
C TYR A 116 1.63 -15.77 13.26
N ALA A 117 0.54 -15.31 13.89
CA ALA A 117 0.35 -13.92 14.27
C ALA A 117 1.47 -13.39 15.20
N ALA A 118 1.91 -14.19 16.17
CA ALA A 118 3.00 -13.79 17.08
C ALA A 118 4.35 -13.61 16.35
N GLU A 119 4.65 -14.50 15.39
CA GLU A 119 5.85 -14.40 14.57
C GLU A 119 5.79 -13.18 13.64
N MET A 120 4.63 -12.92 13.04
CA MET A 120 4.38 -11.74 12.22
C MET A 120 4.58 -10.45 13.01
N LEU A 121 4.03 -10.35 14.23
CA LEU A 121 4.25 -9.18 15.09
C LEU A 121 5.74 -8.98 15.41
N ALA A 122 6.44 -10.05 15.80
CA ALA A 122 7.87 -9.97 16.11
C ALA A 122 8.69 -9.53 14.88
N ARG A 123 8.31 -10.01 13.68
CA ARG A 123 8.90 -9.56 12.42
C ARG A 123 8.63 -8.09 12.14
N PHE A 124 7.39 -7.63 12.32
CA PHE A 124 7.00 -6.25 12.07
C PHE A 124 7.70 -5.26 13.01
N GLN A 125 7.81 -5.61 14.29
CA GLN A 125 8.55 -4.80 15.26
C GLN A 125 10.04 -4.73 14.93
N ARG A 126 10.64 -5.84 14.46
CA ARG A 126 12.08 -5.91 14.15
C ARG A 126 12.44 -5.21 12.85
N ASP A 127 11.67 -5.47 11.78
CA ASP A 127 12.06 -5.10 10.42
C ASP A 127 11.40 -3.78 9.98
N PHE A 128 10.24 -3.44 10.55
CA PHE A 128 9.47 -2.25 10.22
C PHE A 128 9.29 -1.30 11.41
N PHE A 129 9.90 -1.57 12.57
CA PHE A 129 9.74 -0.74 13.78
C PHE A 129 8.27 -0.52 14.17
N TYR A 130 7.42 -1.49 13.84
CA TYR A 130 5.97 -1.36 13.98
C TYR A 130 5.58 -1.03 15.43
N ALA A 131 4.82 0.05 15.57
CA ALA A 131 4.14 0.44 16.80
C ALA A 131 2.76 0.99 16.44
N PRO A 132 1.69 0.55 17.13
CA PRO A 132 0.36 1.11 16.90
C PRO A 132 0.30 2.59 17.32
N ARG A 133 -0.65 3.33 16.75
CA ARG A 133 -1.00 4.70 17.14
C ARG A 133 -2.43 4.75 17.69
N PRO A 134 -2.65 4.41 18.97
CA PRO A 134 -3.98 4.48 19.60
C PRO A 134 -4.63 5.86 19.51
N ASP A 135 -3.82 6.91 19.37
CA ASP A 135 -4.19 8.31 19.22
C ASP A 135 -4.49 8.73 17.78
N ALA A 136 -4.36 7.83 16.79
CA ALA A 136 -4.72 8.10 15.40
C ALA A 136 -6.18 8.55 15.29
N GLN A 137 -6.44 9.53 14.42
CA GLN A 137 -7.74 10.14 14.20
C GLN A 137 -8.30 9.75 12.83
N ALA A 138 -9.61 9.54 12.76
CA ALA A 138 -10.28 9.23 11.51
C ALA A 138 -10.31 10.44 10.56
N TYR A 139 -10.25 10.18 9.26
CA TYR A 139 -10.73 11.06 8.22
C TYR A 139 -11.59 10.29 7.21
N VAL A 140 -12.31 11.02 6.37
CA VAL A 140 -13.18 10.47 5.30
C VAL A 140 -12.77 11.04 3.94
N ASP A 141 -13.38 10.53 2.86
CA ASP A 141 -13.19 11.06 1.51
C ASP A 141 -13.38 12.59 1.47
N GLY A 142 -12.51 13.27 0.72
CA GLY A 142 -12.54 14.71 0.55
C GLY A 142 -12.03 15.53 1.75
N ALA A 143 -11.56 14.89 2.83
CA ALA A 143 -10.92 15.60 3.94
C ALA A 143 -9.75 16.47 3.46
N THR A 144 -9.58 17.63 4.09
CA THR A 144 -8.53 18.58 3.74
C THR A 144 -7.79 19.10 4.95
N TRP A 145 -6.49 19.35 4.79
CA TRP A 145 -5.62 19.97 5.79
C TRP A 145 -4.94 21.18 5.17
N ASP A 146 -5.21 22.37 5.71
CA ASP A 146 -4.51 23.59 5.33
C ASP A 146 -3.21 23.70 6.14
N LEU A 147 -2.08 23.79 5.46
CA LEU A 147 -0.76 23.85 6.10
C LEU A 147 -0.12 25.25 5.95
N GLY A 148 -0.86 26.22 5.42
CA GLY A 148 -0.34 27.53 5.05
C GLY A 148 0.38 27.47 3.71
N GLN A 149 -0.12 28.24 2.74
CA GLN A 149 0.28 28.25 1.32
C GLN A 149 0.00 26.96 0.53
N VAL A 150 -0.11 25.81 1.20
CA VAL A 150 -0.45 24.52 0.60
C VAL A 150 -1.56 23.82 1.37
N ARG A 151 -2.28 22.96 0.67
CA ARG A 151 -3.34 22.13 1.22
C ARG A 151 -3.16 20.69 0.81
N ILE A 152 -3.41 19.77 1.73
CA ILE A 152 -3.58 18.34 1.43
C ILE A 152 -5.07 18.08 1.22
N ARG A 153 -5.42 17.31 0.19
CA ARG A 153 -6.77 16.78 -0.03
C ARG A 153 -6.74 15.27 -0.20
N ALA A 154 -7.58 14.57 0.56
CA ALA A 154 -7.74 13.13 0.49
C ALA A 154 -8.79 12.72 -0.56
N PHE A 155 -8.49 11.68 -1.33
CA PHE A 155 -9.41 11.01 -2.23
C PHE A 155 -9.46 9.52 -1.87
N HIS A 156 -10.60 9.06 -1.35
CA HIS A 156 -10.80 7.66 -0.99
C HIS A 156 -10.81 6.77 -2.25
N MET A 157 -9.86 5.83 -2.26
CA MET A 157 -9.50 4.97 -3.38
C MET A 157 -9.35 3.51 -2.89
N PRO A 158 -10.44 2.90 -2.36
CA PRO A 158 -10.38 1.58 -1.75
C PRO A 158 -10.03 0.48 -2.76
N GLY A 159 -9.59 -0.65 -2.22
CA GLY A 159 -9.38 -1.89 -2.98
C GLY A 159 -8.14 -2.62 -2.55
N HIS A 160 -7.03 -1.89 -2.38
CA HIS A 160 -5.80 -2.42 -1.78
C HIS A 160 -6.01 -2.70 -0.29
N THR A 161 -6.36 -1.66 0.48
CA THR A 161 -7.02 -1.77 1.79
C THR A 161 -8.44 -1.18 1.70
N ALA A 162 -9.22 -1.29 2.77
CA ALA A 162 -10.54 -0.66 2.84
C ALA A 162 -10.44 0.87 2.92
N GLY A 163 -9.36 1.40 3.52
CA GLY A 163 -9.10 2.83 3.69
C GLY A 163 -8.09 3.46 2.73
N HIS A 164 -7.61 2.73 1.71
CA HIS A 164 -6.61 3.27 0.77
C HIS A 164 -7.07 4.60 0.16
N THR A 165 -6.18 5.57 0.20
CA THR A 165 -6.46 6.97 -0.10
C THR A 165 -5.29 7.57 -0.88
N VAL A 166 -5.63 8.30 -1.95
CA VAL A 166 -4.68 9.15 -2.66
C VAL A 166 -4.66 10.53 -1.99
N LEU A 167 -3.45 11.03 -1.71
CA LEU A 167 -3.25 12.32 -1.07
C LEU A 167 -2.69 13.32 -2.08
N LEU A 168 -3.44 14.38 -2.38
CA LEU A 168 -3.05 15.44 -3.31
C LEU A 168 -2.58 16.67 -2.54
N VAL A 169 -1.42 17.21 -2.90
CA VAL A 169 -0.95 18.53 -2.45
C VAL A 169 -1.31 19.58 -3.48
N GLU A 170 -2.05 20.61 -3.06
CA GLU A 170 -2.46 21.76 -3.86
C GLU A 170 -1.76 23.03 -3.34
N PRO A 171 -1.32 23.96 -4.23
CA PRO A 171 -1.50 23.97 -5.69
C PRO A 171 -0.42 23.22 -6.49
N GLU A 172 0.56 22.60 -5.83
CA GLU A 172 1.71 21.94 -6.48
C GLU A 172 1.27 20.83 -7.45
N GLY A 173 0.14 20.18 -7.18
CA GLY A 173 -0.42 19.12 -8.03
C GLY A 173 0.33 17.81 -7.89
N VAL A 174 0.89 17.52 -6.70
CA VAL A 174 1.60 16.27 -6.40
C VAL A 174 0.66 15.31 -5.70
N ALA A 175 0.31 14.21 -6.35
CA ALA A 175 -0.50 13.14 -5.78
C ALA A 175 0.36 11.97 -5.32
N PHE A 176 0.32 11.64 -4.05
CA PHE A 176 0.82 10.39 -3.52
C PHE A 176 -0.24 9.30 -3.69
N ILE A 177 0.03 8.32 -4.56
CA ILE A 177 -0.90 7.25 -4.92
C ILE A 177 -0.67 5.94 -4.16
N GLY A 178 0.20 5.95 -3.14
CA GLY A 178 0.49 4.82 -2.27
C GLY A 178 0.88 3.56 -3.06
N ASP A 179 0.23 2.45 -2.72
CA ASP A 179 0.48 1.12 -3.29
C ASP A 179 -0.21 0.84 -4.63
N ILE A 180 -0.74 1.88 -5.28
CA ILE A 180 -0.95 1.86 -6.72
C ILE A 180 0.40 2.09 -7.40
N ASP A 181 1.31 1.12 -7.25
CA ASP A 181 2.75 1.29 -7.49
C ASP A 181 3.18 1.23 -8.96
N LEU A 182 2.26 0.86 -9.85
CA LEU A 182 2.46 0.76 -11.30
C LEU A 182 3.59 -0.20 -11.71
N THR A 183 3.83 -1.23 -10.88
CA THR A 183 4.78 -2.29 -11.19
C THR A 183 4.17 -3.38 -12.06
N GLY A 184 5.03 -4.25 -12.61
CA GLY A 184 4.57 -5.42 -13.34
C GLY A 184 3.92 -6.50 -12.47
N PHE A 185 4.02 -6.40 -11.13
CA PHE A 185 3.31 -7.29 -10.22
C PHE A 185 1.80 -7.09 -10.34
N GLY A 186 1.37 -5.83 -10.51
CA GLY A 186 -0.04 -5.45 -10.59
C GLY A 186 -0.66 -5.18 -9.22
N PRO A 187 -1.98 -4.88 -9.18
CA PRO A 187 -2.68 -4.54 -7.94
C PRO A 187 -2.56 -5.65 -6.89
N TYR A 188 -2.21 -5.31 -5.64
CA TYR A 188 -2.30 -6.23 -4.51
C TYR A 188 -3.63 -6.03 -3.79
N TYR A 189 -4.43 -7.09 -3.70
CA TYR A 189 -5.71 -7.13 -2.96
C TYR A 189 -5.78 -8.47 -2.26
N GLY A 190 -4.73 -8.81 -1.52
CA GLY A 190 -4.55 -10.10 -0.86
C GLY A 190 -4.99 -10.12 0.60
N ASP A 191 -5.43 -9.01 1.18
CA ASP A 191 -5.76 -8.93 2.62
C ASP A 191 -7.23 -9.23 2.86
N ALA A 192 -7.68 -9.38 4.11
CA ALA A 192 -9.10 -9.53 4.40
C ALA A 192 -9.89 -8.25 4.09
N CYS A 193 -9.32 -7.07 4.35
CA CYS A 193 -9.99 -5.78 4.10
C CYS A 193 -9.95 -5.34 2.62
N SER A 194 -9.17 -5.99 1.75
CA SER A 194 -9.09 -5.65 0.33
C SER A 194 -10.40 -5.94 -0.43
N SER A 195 -10.57 -5.33 -1.60
CA SER A 195 -11.73 -5.54 -2.47
C SER A 195 -11.36 -5.42 -3.94
N LEU A 196 -11.59 -6.49 -4.72
CA LEU A 196 -11.29 -6.51 -6.17
C LEU A 196 -12.17 -5.52 -6.93
N ALA A 197 -13.48 -5.56 -6.68
CA ALA A 197 -14.44 -4.66 -7.32
C ALA A 197 -14.16 -3.19 -7.00
N ASP A 198 -13.76 -2.88 -5.77
CA ASP A 198 -13.41 -1.51 -5.38
C ASP A 198 -12.13 -1.07 -6.06
N PHE A 199 -11.13 -1.96 -6.13
CA PHE A 199 -9.87 -1.64 -6.80
C PHE A 199 -10.09 -1.35 -8.29
N ARG A 200 -10.95 -2.12 -8.98
CA ARG A 200 -11.33 -1.84 -10.38
C ARG A 200 -11.92 -0.43 -10.53
N ARG A 201 -12.82 -0.01 -9.62
CA ARG A 201 -13.40 1.34 -9.62
C ARG A 201 -12.36 2.42 -9.30
N THR A 202 -11.47 2.16 -8.36
CA THR A 202 -10.36 3.04 -7.99
C THR A 202 -9.43 3.29 -9.18
N LEU A 203 -9.00 2.24 -9.88
CA LEU A 203 -8.11 2.36 -11.04
C LEU A 203 -8.76 3.13 -12.19
N ALA A 204 -10.08 2.99 -12.38
CA ALA A 204 -10.83 3.76 -13.37
C ALA A 204 -10.97 5.25 -13.00
N ARG A 205 -11.13 5.56 -11.71
CA ARG A 205 -11.28 6.94 -11.20
C ARG A 205 -9.94 7.68 -11.07
N LEU A 206 -8.84 6.97 -10.85
CA LEU A 206 -7.53 7.57 -10.57
C LEU A 206 -7.08 8.65 -11.59
N PRO A 207 -7.30 8.51 -12.91
CA PRO A 207 -6.99 9.53 -13.91
C PRO A 207 -7.72 10.87 -13.74
N GLU A 208 -8.82 10.90 -12.99
CA GLU A 208 -9.67 12.08 -12.72
C GLU A 208 -9.07 13.00 -11.66
N ILE A 209 -8.12 12.51 -10.84
CA ILE A 209 -7.43 13.33 -9.85
C ILE A 209 -6.62 14.42 -10.58
N PRO A 210 -6.75 15.71 -10.20
CA PRO A 210 -6.13 16.85 -10.89
C PRO A 210 -4.64 17.00 -10.54
N ALA A 211 -3.88 15.92 -10.65
CA ALA A 211 -2.44 15.88 -10.41
C ALA A 211 -1.62 16.12 -11.69
N LYS A 212 -0.42 16.66 -11.49
CA LYS A 212 0.63 16.82 -12.51
C LYS A 212 1.83 15.92 -12.24
N VAL A 213 1.99 15.51 -10.98
CA VAL A 213 3.04 14.59 -10.52
C VAL A 213 2.38 13.47 -9.72
N TRP A 214 2.77 12.23 -9.99
CA TRP A 214 2.29 11.05 -9.25
C TRP A 214 3.45 10.36 -8.55
N VAL A 215 3.31 10.14 -7.26
CA VAL A 215 4.33 9.52 -6.40
C VAL A 215 3.82 8.17 -5.90
N THR A 216 4.54 7.10 -6.20
CA THR A 216 4.23 5.75 -5.70
C THR A 216 4.97 5.50 -4.40
N SER A 217 4.36 4.74 -3.48
CA SER A 217 5.06 4.23 -2.30
C SER A 217 6.25 3.38 -2.74
N HIS A 218 6.01 2.47 -3.69
CA HIS A 218 7.03 1.52 -4.11
C HIS A 218 7.54 1.68 -5.54
N HIS A 219 8.78 1.25 -5.73
CA HIS A 219 9.46 0.98 -7.01
C HIS A 219 9.60 2.14 -8.01
N ARG A 220 8.48 2.60 -8.59
CA ARG A 220 8.49 3.50 -9.74
C ARG A 220 8.85 4.93 -9.38
N GLY A 221 8.66 5.31 -8.11
CA GLY A 221 9.04 6.60 -7.58
C GLY A 221 8.09 7.69 -8.07
N VAL A 222 8.51 8.44 -9.09
CA VAL A 222 7.81 9.66 -9.52
C VAL A 222 7.53 9.64 -11.01
N TYR A 223 6.30 10.03 -11.37
CA TYR A 223 5.87 10.31 -12.74
C TYR A 223 5.56 11.79 -12.90
N THR A 224 6.15 12.43 -13.92
CA THR A 224 5.84 13.80 -14.34
C THR A 224 5.17 13.86 -15.72
N GLU A 225 5.25 12.76 -16.49
CA GLU A 225 4.70 12.66 -17.84
C GLU A 225 3.35 11.93 -17.80
N ARG A 226 2.24 12.68 -17.99
CA ARG A 226 0.88 12.13 -17.91
C ARG A 226 0.65 10.93 -18.83
N GLU A 227 1.15 11.00 -20.07
CA GLU A 227 0.97 9.89 -21.02
C GLU A 227 1.67 8.61 -20.55
N ARG A 228 2.87 8.72 -19.97
CA ARG A 228 3.60 7.57 -19.42
C ARG A 228 2.86 7.01 -18.22
N TYR A 229 2.42 7.87 -17.32
CA TYR A 229 1.62 7.48 -16.17
C TYR A 229 0.35 6.71 -16.57
N LEU A 230 -0.43 7.22 -17.53
CA LEU A 230 -1.66 6.57 -17.98
C LEU A 230 -1.39 5.22 -18.66
N ARG A 231 -0.31 5.09 -19.43
CA ARG A 231 0.10 3.81 -20.01
C ARG A 231 0.46 2.78 -18.94
N ASP A 232 1.28 3.17 -17.96
CA ASP A 232 1.73 2.27 -16.90
C ASP A 232 0.56 1.92 -15.95
N LEU A 233 -0.39 2.85 -15.71
CA LEU A 233 -1.64 2.59 -15.01
C LEU A 233 -2.54 1.59 -15.75
N ALA A 234 -2.70 1.73 -17.06
CA ALA A 234 -3.47 0.78 -17.85
C ALA A 234 -2.83 -0.63 -17.82
N ALA A 235 -1.50 -0.72 -17.92
CA ALA A 235 -0.77 -1.97 -17.81
C ALA A 235 -0.88 -2.60 -16.41
N PHE A 236 -0.86 -1.78 -15.36
CA PHE A 236 -1.10 -2.21 -13.99
C PHE A 236 -2.53 -2.77 -13.83
N ALA A 237 -3.55 -2.04 -14.27
CA ALA A 237 -4.94 -2.47 -14.20
C ALA A 237 -5.21 -3.76 -14.99
N ALA A 238 -4.60 -3.92 -16.16
CA ALA A 238 -4.73 -5.12 -16.99
C ALA A 238 -4.29 -6.41 -16.27
N LYS A 239 -3.46 -6.33 -15.23
CA LYS A 239 -3.08 -7.50 -14.42
C LYS A 239 -4.26 -8.15 -13.71
N LEU A 240 -5.33 -7.39 -13.42
CA LEU A 240 -6.57 -7.98 -12.88
C LEU A 240 -7.19 -8.94 -13.90
N ASP A 241 -7.29 -8.52 -15.15
CA ASP A 241 -7.90 -9.31 -16.22
C ASP A 241 -7.01 -10.48 -16.64
N GLU A 242 -5.69 -10.29 -16.67
CA GLU A 242 -4.74 -11.39 -16.91
C GLU A 242 -4.86 -12.50 -15.86
N ARG A 243 -5.07 -12.12 -14.59
CA ARG A 243 -5.27 -13.09 -13.49
C ARG A 243 -6.58 -13.85 -13.65
N GLU A 244 -7.66 -13.16 -13.99
CA GLU A 244 -8.95 -13.79 -14.29
C GLU A 244 -8.85 -14.76 -15.48
N GLN A 245 -8.25 -14.33 -16.59
CA GLN A 245 -8.05 -15.15 -17.78
C GLN A 245 -7.24 -16.41 -17.48
N ARG A 246 -6.20 -16.28 -16.65
CA ARG A 246 -5.40 -17.43 -16.21
C ARG A 246 -6.21 -18.41 -15.35
N LEU A 247 -7.07 -17.93 -14.45
CA LEU A 247 -7.97 -18.79 -13.69
C LEU A 247 -8.94 -19.54 -14.59
N LEU A 248 -9.51 -18.88 -15.60
CA LEU A 248 -10.41 -19.52 -16.57
C LEU A 248 -9.67 -20.55 -17.43
N ALA A 249 -8.44 -20.25 -17.86
CA ALA A 249 -7.61 -21.20 -18.58
C ALA A 249 -7.35 -22.46 -17.73
N TRP A 250 -7.01 -22.28 -16.45
CA TRP A 250 -6.82 -23.37 -15.50
C TRP A 250 -8.09 -24.20 -15.32
N LEU A 251 -9.25 -23.57 -15.15
CA LEU A 251 -10.54 -24.29 -15.04
C LEU A 251 -10.97 -24.96 -16.35
N GLY A 252 -10.48 -24.49 -17.49
CA GLY A 252 -10.64 -25.14 -18.79
C GLY A 252 -9.84 -26.43 -18.95
N GLU A 253 -8.75 -26.60 -18.19
CA GLU A 253 -7.99 -27.86 -18.14
C GLU A 253 -8.75 -28.94 -17.34
N GLY A 254 -9.58 -28.53 -16.37
CA GLY A 254 -10.43 -29.42 -15.60
C GLY A 254 -10.95 -28.79 -14.30
N PRO A 255 -11.99 -29.40 -13.68
CA PRO A 255 -12.54 -28.92 -12.42
C PRO A 255 -11.51 -28.95 -11.29
N GLN A 256 -11.45 -27.89 -10.48
CA GLN A 256 -10.45 -27.73 -9.41
C GLN A 256 -11.09 -27.12 -8.16
N THR A 257 -10.59 -27.51 -6.98
CA THR A 257 -10.91 -26.85 -5.71
C THR A 257 -10.11 -25.55 -5.56
N LEU A 258 -10.54 -24.68 -4.64
CA LEU A 258 -9.76 -23.49 -4.28
C LEU A 258 -8.33 -23.84 -3.84
N ALA A 259 -8.16 -24.90 -3.04
CA ALA A 259 -6.85 -25.34 -2.57
C ALA A 259 -5.91 -25.71 -3.74
N GLN A 260 -6.43 -26.43 -4.74
CA GLN A 260 -5.66 -26.76 -5.95
C GLN A 260 -5.29 -25.51 -6.75
N LEU A 261 -6.18 -24.52 -6.86
CA LEU A 261 -5.87 -23.26 -7.53
C LEU A 261 -4.80 -22.45 -6.77
N VAL A 262 -4.81 -22.46 -5.44
CA VAL A 262 -3.80 -21.81 -4.59
C VAL A 262 -2.42 -22.43 -4.75
N GLU A 263 -2.32 -23.76 -4.93
CA GLU A 263 -1.07 -24.47 -5.22
C GLU A 263 -0.44 -24.04 -6.54
N ARG A 264 -1.27 -23.61 -7.52
CA ARG A 264 -0.80 -23.13 -8.83
C ARG A 264 -0.22 -21.71 -8.80
N ARG A 265 -0.40 -20.98 -7.70
CA ARG A 265 0.11 -19.62 -7.44
C ARG A 265 -0.29 -18.58 -8.50
N LEU A 266 -1.38 -17.85 -8.21
CA LEU A 266 -1.85 -16.77 -9.06
C LEU A 266 -1.02 -15.49 -8.86
N LEU A 267 -0.73 -15.09 -7.63
CA LEU A 267 -0.02 -13.84 -7.34
C LEU A 267 1.50 -13.98 -7.34
N TYR A 268 2.01 -14.97 -6.62
CA TYR A 268 3.44 -15.10 -6.34
C TYR A 268 4.10 -16.13 -7.25
N PRO A 269 5.40 -16.03 -7.54
CA PRO A 269 6.12 -17.10 -8.24
C PRO A 269 6.14 -18.39 -7.41
N GLN A 270 6.21 -19.53 -8.10
CA GLN A 270 6.42 -20.82 -7.42
C GLN A 270 7.77 -20.83 -6.68
N GLY A 271 7.77 -21.29 -5.43
CA GLY A 271 8.94 -21.28 -4.54
C GLY A 271 9.19 -19.97 -3.79
N TYR A 272 8.35 -18.93 -3.98
CA TYR A 272 8.35 -17.78 -3.09
C TYR A 272 7.69 -18.15 -1.75
N GLU A 273 8.43 -17.98 -0.66
CA GLU A 273 8.00 -18.32 0.69
C GLU A 273 7.75 -17.06 1.52
N GLY A 274 6.62 -17.04 2.23
CA GLY A 274 6.24 -15.97 3.14
C GLY A 274 4.97 -16.34 3.92
N LEU A 275 4.88 -15.89 5.17
CA LEU A 275 3.80 -16.27 6.10
C LEU A 275 2.40 -15.99 5.52
N TRP A 276 2.27 -14.93 4.74
CA TRP A 276 1.01 -14.47 4.16
C TRP A 276 0.69 -15.04 2.78
N VAL A 277 1.64 -15.73 2.11
CA VAL A 277 1.52 -16.09 0.69
C VAL A 277 0.27 -16.92 0.42
N VAL A 278 0.05 -17.96 1.22
CA VAL A 278 -1.12 -18.85 1.06
C VAL A 278 -2.42 -18.08 1.28
N ASP A 279 -2.47 -17.21 2.28
CA ASP A 279 -3.66 -16.45 2.61
C ASP A 279 -3.98 -15.40 1.53
N ALA A 280 -2.94 -14.71 1.02
CA ALA A 280 -3.05 -13.75 -0.08
C ALA A 280 -3.49 -14.40 -1.39
N GLU A 281 -2.93 -15.56 -1.74
CA GLU A 281 -3.37 -16.37 -2.88
C GLU A 281 -4.83 -16.80 -2.74
N THR A 282 -5.19 -17.35 -1.58
CA THR A 282 -6.54 -17.84 -1.28
C THR A 282 -7.57 -16.74 -1.47
N ARG A 283 -7.36 -15.56 -0.86
CA ARG A 283 -8.31 -14.44 -0.95
C ARG A 283 -8.36 -13.83 -2.34
N THR A 284 -7.22 -13.71 -3.02
CA THR A 284 -7.19 -13.18 -4.39
C THR A 284 -7.96 -14.09 -5.33
N ILE A 285 -7.71 -15.40 -5.29
CA ILE A 285 -8.40 -16.38 -6.13
C ILE A 285 -9.89 -16.40 -5.79
N ALA A 286 -10.25 -16.44 -4.51
CA ALA A 286 -11.64 -16.45 -4.07
C ALA A 286 -12.43 -15.22 -4.55
N ARG A 287 -11.82 -14.02 -4.56
CA ARG A 287 -12.44 -12.79 -5.08
C ARG A 287 -12.73 -12.87 -6.57
N HIS A 288 -11.77 -13.37 -7.36
CA HIS A 288 -11.98 -13.60 -8.79
C HIS A 288 -13.07 -14.65 -9.05
N LEU A 289 -13.04 -15.77 -8.32
CA LEU A 289 -14.08 -16.79 -8.43
C LEU A 289 -15.46 -16.25 -8.06
N ALA A 290 -15.57 -15.36 -7.07
CA ALA A 290 -16.84 -14.73 -6.71
C ALA A 290 -17.40 -13.86 -7.84
N GLU A 291 -16.59 -13.03 -8.51
CA GLU A 291 -17.01 -12.26 -9.69
C GLU A 291 -17.43 -13.21 -10.83
N LEU A 292 -16.63 -14.24 -11.12
CA LEU A 292 -16.91 -15.21 -12.18
C LEU A 292 -18.16 -16.07 -11.92
N LEU A 293 -18.45 -16.40 -10.65
CA LEU A 293 -19.69 -17.09 -10.24
C LEU A 293 -20.90 -16.18 -10.45
N ALA A 294 -20.80 -14.90 -10.04
CA ALA A 294 -21.87 -13.93 -10.21
C ALA A 294 -22.20 -13.69 -11.71
N ASP A 295 -21.18 -13.71 -12.56
CA ASP A 295 -21.30 -13.60 -14.01
C ASP A 295 -21.75 -14.90 -14.70
N GLY A 296 -21.85 -16.02 -13.97
CA GLY A 296 -22.20 -17.33 -14.52
C GLY A 296 -21.12 -17.96 -15.41
N ARG A 297 -19.90 -17.41 -15.40
CA ARG A 297 -18.75 -17.90 -16.18
C ARG A 297 -18.07 -19.11 -15.53
N VAL A 298 -18.27 -19.26 -14.23
CA VAL A 298 -17.83 -20.40 -13.42
C VAL A 298 -19.03 -20.92 -12.63
N ARG A 299 -19.04 -22.22 -12.33
CA ARG A 299 -19.95 -22.87 -11.39
C ARG A 299 -19.16 -23.59 -10.32
N VAL A 300 -19.74 -23.74 -9.13
CA VAL A 300 -19.19 -24.53 -8.02
C VAL A 300 -20.23 -25.56 -7.59
N ASP A 301 -19.81 -26.78 -7.30
CA ASP A 301 -20.68 -27.83 -6.78
C ASP A 301 -20.68 -27.89 -5.24
N GLU A 302 -21.50 -28.78 -4.67
CA GLU A 302 -21.60 -28.99 -3.22
C GLU A 302 -20.27 -29.40 -2.56
N GLY A 303 -19.33 -29.95 -3.34
CA GLY A 303 -17.99 -30.32 -2.88
C GLY A 303 -16.97 -29.19 -2.95
N GLY A 304 -17.36 -27.98 -3.38
CA GLY A 304 -16.45 -26.84 -3.53
C GLY A 304 -15.53 -26.96 -4.74
N VAL A 305 -15.90 -27.75 -5.75
CA VAL A 305 -15.14 -27.91 -6.99
C VAL A 305 -15.66 -26.92 -8.03
N TYR A 306 -14.78 -26.03 -8.47
CA TYR A 306 -15.05 -25.01 -9.49
C TYR A 306 -14.84 -25.58 -10.90
N ARG A 307 -15.68 -25.18 -11.84
CA ARG A 307 -15.61 -25.54 -13.28
C ARG A 307 -16.15 -24.40 -14.14
N LEU A 308 -15.82 -24.37 -15.43
CA LEU A 308 -16.42 -23.42 -16.36
C LEU A 308 -17.95 -23.58 -16.41
N GLY A 309 -18.64 -22.44 -16.56
CA GLY A 309 -20.11 -22.33 -16.50
C GLY A 309 -20.85 -22.76 -17.75
#